data_AF-A0AA87DIE4-F1
#
_entry.id   AF-A0AA87DIE4-F1
#
_cell.length_a   1.000
_cell.length_b   1.000
_cell.length_c   1.000
_cell.angle_alpha   90.00
_cell.angle_beta   90.00
_cell.angle_gamma   90.00
#
_symmetry.space_group_name_H-M   'P 1'
#
loop_
_entity.id
_entity.type
_entity.pdbx_description
1 polymer ?
#
loop_
_entity_poly.entity_id
_entity_poly.type
_entity_poly.pdbx_seq_one_letter_code
_entity_poly.pdbx_strand_id
1 'polypeptide(L)'
;MKKIIFVIFFILVFPFTCGFLNIAHRGDNEQGKFAEHSWMAYDRALCAQVDYLELDLQKTSDNVLVVSHDDNLSRVFGVDKIIADYPYQELLSYKNQNGESLHSLGDVFKRYQNSNVKFMIEPKDNSEEDIKLLLNLIRQYHLENRVLLESFSKTALMQISKINPQIPTMQLAGEFNLLPSTQYYANNFYSKKVADYLSEHDKKYLLWGVNKKVQMKQYLQLDKNVSGLLTDYPVELANILHSSDIFKRNYEASSFPSKSISGLMYLKNGSSVEVDQVKMKDNQLFYHVRPDLWLSDHNLKNSDHSAPKAQTGKIKLQKETLIYTDPSLKKYSGRKLPQNSTWNYFAVKKVHGKTVYNLGGAQWVKQ
;
A
#
# COMPACT_ATOMS: atom_id res chain seq x y z
N MET A 1 -14.17 64.73 5.22
CA MET A 1 -14.66 63.53 4.50
C MET A 1 -13.62 62.43 4.62
N LYS A 2 -13.89 61.43 5.47
CA LYS A 2 -12.98 60.30 5.72
C LYS A 2 -13.00 59.38 4.49
N LYS A 3 -11.85 59.18 3.84
CA LYS A 3 -11.68 58.17 2.79
C LYS A 3 -11.70 56.79 3.46
N ILE A 4 -12.84 56.11 3.37
CA ILE A 4 -12.96 54.69 3.72
C ILE A 4 -12.19 53.93 2.64
N ILE A 5 -11.02 53.41 3.01
CA ILE A 5 -10.30 52.42 2.22
C ILE A 5 -11.14 51.15 2.29
N PHE A 6 -11.88 50.85 1.24
CA PHE A 6 -12.43 49.52 1.02
C PHE A 6 -11.25 48.61 0.69
N VAL A 7 -10.59 48.09 1.73
CA VAL A 7 -9.80 46.87 1.59
C VAL A 7 -10.83 45.79 1.32
N ILE A 8 -11.13 45.56 0.05
CA ILE A 8 -11.80 44.34 -0.39
C ILE A 8 -10.85 43.22 0.01
N PHE A 9 -11.13 42.66 1.19
CA PHE A 9 -10.60 41.42 1.66
C PHE A 9 -11.09 40.39 0.64
N PHE A 10 -10.36 40.26 -0.46
CA PHE A 10 -10.49 39.16 -1.40
C PHE A 10 -10.00 37.92 -0.66
N ILE A 11 -10.82 37.46 0.30
CA ILE A 11 -11.03 36.05 0.57
C ILE A 11 -11.62 35.53 -0.74
N LEU A 12 -10.78 35.39 -1.77
CA LEU A 12 -10.89 34.22 -2.60
C LEU A 12 -10.63 33.10 -1.63
N VAL A 13 -11.75 32.60 -1.11
CA VAL A 13 -11.94 31.26 -0.59
C VAL A 13 -11.13 30.38 -1.52
N PHE A 14 -9.87 30.08 -1.14
CA PHE A 14 -9.14 28.94 -1.63
C PHE A 14 -9.95 27.78 -1.06
N PRO A 15 -10.87 27.17 -1.81
CA PRO A 15 -11.61 26.07 -1.26
C PRO A 15 -10.59 24.93 -1.24
N PHE A 16 -10.08 24.61 -0.05
CA PHE A 16 -9.47 23.32 0.24
C PHE A 16 -8.60 22.73 -0.87
N THR A 17 -7.41 23.30 -1.13
CA THR A 17 -6.36 22.54 -1.83
C THR A 17 -5.73 21.53 -0.89
N CYS A 18 -6.54 20.67 -0.27
CA CYS A 18 -6.05 19.36 0.12
C CYS A 18 -6.18 18.53 -1.15
N GLY A 19 -5.08 18.43 -1.90
CA GLY A 19 -5.05 17.71 -3.17
C GLY A 19 -5.59 16.28 -3.01
N PHE A 20 -6.20 15.76 -4.07
CA PHE A 20 -6.69 14.38 -4.08
C PHE A 20 -5.54 13.41 -3.78
N LEU A 21 -5.72 12.57 -2.77
CA LEU A 21 -4.67 11.69 -2.28
C LEU A 21 -4.50 10.48 -3.20
N ASN A 22 -3.27 10.27 -3.66
CA ASN A 22 -2.82 9.07 -4.34
C ASN A 22 -2.05 8.21 -3.34
N ILE A 23 -2.62 7.07 -2.97
CA ILE A 23 -2.08 6.18 -1.96
C ILE A 23 -1.74 4.85 -2.62
N ALA A 24 -0.47 4.48 -2.55
CA ALA A 24 0.04 3.23 -3.11
C ALA A 24 -0.26 2.07 -2.16
N HIS A 25 -1.30 1.29 -2.47
CA HIS A 25 -1.71 0.12 -1.70
C HIS A 25 -0.62 -0.96 -1.81
N ARG A 26 0.16 -1.14 -0.74
CA ARG A 26 1.33 -2.03 -0.70
C ARG A 26 2.38 -1.73 -1.79
N GLY A 27 2.47 -0.47 -2.22
CA GLY A 27 3.27 -0.03 -3.38
C GLY A 27 2.52 -0.10 -4.72
N ASP A 28 3.21 0.17 -5.82
CA ASP A 28 2.69 -0.04 -7.17
C ASP A 28 2.84 -1.50 -7.60
N ASN A 29 1.97 -2.36 -7.06
CA ASN A 29 2.02 -3.81 -7.27
C ASN A 29 1.35 -4.26 -8.59
N GLU A 30 0.60 -3.38 -9.26
CA GLU A 30 -0.14 -3.64 -10.52
C GLU A 30 -0.99 -4.94 -10.47
N GLN A 31 -1.68 -5.19 -9.36
CA GLN A 31 -2.46 -6.42 -9.08
C GLN A 31 -1.65 -7.71 -9.12
N GLY A 32 -0.43 -7.66 -8.57
CA GLY A 32 0.46 -8.81 -8.43
C GLY A 32 1.40 -9.02 -9.61
N LYS A 33 1.44 -8.11 -10.59
CA LYS A 33 2.52 -8.09 -11.58
C LYS A 33 3.88 -7.88 -10.91
N PHE A 34 3.92 -7.05 -9.88
CA PHE A 34 5.05 -6.93 -8.95
C PHE A 34 4.61 -7.45 -7.58
N ALA A 35 5.54 -8.01 -6.81
CA ALA A 35 5.27 -8.42 -5.45
C ALA A 35 4.85 -7.19 -4.63
N GLU A 36 3.76 -7.32 -3.89
CA GLU A 36 3.40 -6.33 -2.88
C GLU A 36 4.51 -6.21 -1.82
N HIS A 37 4.60 -5.05 -1.19
CA HIS A 37 5.61 -4.75 -0.18
C HIS A 37 7.08 -5.00 -0.61
N SER A 38 7.38 -4.84 -1.91
CA SER A 38 8.73 -4.95 -2.47
C SER A 38 9.36 -3.57 -2.72
N TRP A 39 10.69 -3.51 -2.77
CA TRP A 39 11.44 -2.34 -3.22
C TRP A 39 11.01 -1.93 -4.62
N MET A 40 10.79 -2.89 -5.52
CA MET A 40 10.24 -2.61 -6.85
C MET A 40 8.90 -1.83 -6.78
N ALA A 41 7.93 -2.34 -6.02
CA ALA A 41 6.61 -1.71 -5.91
C ALA A 41 6.68 -0.34 -5.23
N TYR A 42 7.50 -0.21 -4.19
CA TYR A 42 7.69 1.04 -3.46
C TYR A 42 8.43 2.11 -4.28
N ASP A 43 9.53 1.75 -4.92
CA ASP A 43 10.32 2.68 -5.74
C ASP A 43 9.51 3.22 -6.92
N ARG A 44 8.68 2.38 -7.55
CA ARG A 44 7.71 2.81 -8.58
C ARG A 44 6.72 3.83 -8.04
N ALA A 45 6.14 3.56 -6.88
CA ALA A 45 5.20 4.49 -6.23
C ALA A 45 5.88 5.83 -5.88
N LEU A 46 7.10 5.81 -5.33
CA LEU A 46 7.85 7.01 -5.02
C LEU A 46 8.21 7.82 -6.27
N CYS A 47 8.61 7.16 -7.36
CA CYS A 47 8.87 7.83 -8.64
C CYS A 47 7.62 8.52 -9.20
N ALA A 48 6.42 8.02 -8.89
CA ALA A 48 5.14 8.67 -9.21
C ALA A 48 4.72 9.75 -8.21
N GLN A 49 5.54 10.04 -7.19
CA GLN A 49 5.29 11.04 -6.14
C GLN A 49 3.92 10.86 -5.47
N VAL A 50 3.61 9.62 -5.09
CA VAL A 50 2.43 9.30 -4.26
C VAL A 50 2.50 10.05 -2.94
N ASP A 51 1.33 10.34 -2.35
CA ASP A 51 1.30 11.01 -1.04
C ASP A 51 1.65 10.05 0.08
N TYR A 52 1.13 8.83 -0.02
CA TYR A 52 1.32 7.78 0.97
C TYR A 52 1.76 6.48 0.32
N LEU A 53 2.70 5.83 0.98
CA LEU A 53 2.93 4.40 0.86
C LEU A 53 2.09 3.70 1.93
N GLU A 54 1.17 2.83 1.52
CA GLU A 54 0.39 2.03 2.46
C GLU A 54 1.12 0.73 2.80
N LEU A 55 1.17 0.41 4.09
CA LEU A 55 1.99 -0.63 4.70
C LEU A 55 1.16 -1.46 5.70
N ASP A 56 0.95 -2.73 5.40
CA ASP A 56 0.46 -3.72 6.35
C ASP A 56 1.61 -4.24 7.22
N LEU A 57 1.41 -4.35 8.54
CA LEU A 57 2.44 -4.87 9.45
C LEU A 57 2.07 -6.21 10.07
N GLN A 58 3.07 -7.09 10.11
CA GLN A 58 3.11 -8.30 10.92
C GLN A 58 4.32 -8.24 11.86
N LYS A 59 4.34 -9.12 12.86
CA LYS A 59 5.43 -9.21 13.84
C LYS A 59 6.05 -10.60 13.84
N THR A 60 7.38 -10.67 13.83
CA THR A 60 8.15 -11.92 13.95
C THR A 60 8.24 -12.39 15.40
N SER A 61 8.74 -13.61 15.63
CA SER A 61 8.87 -14.16 17.00
C SER A 61 9.86 -13.39 17.88
N ASP A 62 10.80 -12.66 17.26
CA ASP A 62 11.79 -11.79 17.89
C ASP A 62 11.39 -10.30 17.89
N ASN A 63 10.09 -10.01 17.75
CA ASN A 63 9.50 -8.67 17.82
C ASN A 63 9.99 -7.67 16.74
N VAL A 64 10.38 -8.16 15.56
CA VAL A 64 10.64 -7.29 14.41
C VAL A 64 9.33 -7.05 13.66
N LEU A 65 8.98 -5.77 13.47
CA LEU A 65 7.87 -5.38 12.61
C LEU A 65 8.29 -5.51 11.14
N VAL A 66 7.54 -6.32 10.38
CA VAL A 66 7.79 -6.60 8.96
C VAL A 66 6.59 -6.18 8.12
N VAL A 67 6.85 -5.78 6.88
CA VAL A 67 5.79 -5.38 5.94
C VAL A 67 5.21 -6.59 5.22
N SER A 68 3.99 -6.96 5.56
CA SER A 68 3.26 -8.10 4.97
C SER A 68 1.77 -7.98 5.28
N HIS A 69 0.92 -8.14 4.27
CA HIS A 69 -0.53 -8.19 4.49
C HIS A 69 -0.97 -9.45 5.24
N ASP A 70 -0.50 -10.61 4.79
CA ASP A 70 -0.86 -11.89 5.38
C ASP A 70 0.06 -12.21 6.56
N ASP A 71 -0.47 -12.97 7.53
CA ASP A 71 0.29 -13.54 8.65
C ASP A 71 1.22 -14.69 8.23
N ASN A 72 1.11 -15.16 6.99
CA ASN A 72 1.82 -16.30 6.45
C ASN A 72 2.47 -15.98 5.10
N LEU A 73 3.65 -16.57 4.86
CA LEU A 73 4.48 -16.32 3.68
C LEU A 73 4.02 -17.04 2.40
N SER A 74 2.98 -17.88 2.47
CA SER A 74 2.57 -18.79 1.38
C SER A 74 2.27 -18.07 0.09
N ARG A 75 1.65 -16.89 0.19
CA ARG A 75 1.14 -16.17 -0.98
C ARG A 75 2.23 -15.43 -1.73
N VAL A 76 3.04 -14.66 -1.00
CA VAL A 76 4.04 -13.75 -1.58
C VAL A 76 5.38 -14.46 -1.80
N PHE A 77 5.71 -15.41 -0.92
CA PHE A 77 7.01 -16.10 -0.90
C PHE A 77 6.90 -17.61 -1.12
N GLY A 78 5.69 -18.15 -1.33
CA GLY A 78 5.48 -19.55 -1.75
C GLY A 78 5.77 -20.60 -0.67
N VAL A 79 6.03 -20.18 0.57
CA VAL A 79 6.38 -21.07 1.68
C VAL A 79 5.34 -21.02 2.78
N ASP A 80 4.97 -22.18 3.33
CA ASP A 80 3.93 -22.27 4.35
C ASP A 80 4.51 -22.06 5.75
N LYS A 81 4.77 -20.79 6.07
CA LYS A 81 5.32 -20.35 7.37
C LYS A 81 4.57 -19.15 7.88
N ILE A 82 4.11 -19.23 9.13
CA ILE A 82 3.49 -18.12 9.86
C ILE A 82 4.63 -17.21 10.35
N ILE A 83 4.54 -15.91 10.07
CA ILE A 83 5.60 -14.93 10.36
C ILE A 83 5.92 -14.90 11.86
N ALA A 84 4.89 -14.95 12.71
CA ALA A 84 5.02 -14.89 14.16
C ALA A 84 5.74 -16.10 14.78
N ASP A 85 5.94 -17.20 14.05
CA ASP A 85 6.59 -18.41 14.55
C ASP A 85 8.13 -18.39 14.37
N TYR A 86 8.67 -17.43 13.61
CA TYR A 86 10.08 -17.42 13.21
C TYR A 86 10.76 -16.09 13.49
N PRO A 87 12.06 -16.09 13.82
CA PRO A 87 12.85 -14.87 13.94
C PRO A 87 13.08 -14.25 12.56
N TYR A 88 13.21 -12.92 12.49
CA TYR A 88 13.29 -12.20 11.23
C TYR A 88 14.41 -12.72 10.31
N GLN A 89 15.58 -13.03 10.89
CA GLN A 89 16.75 -13.50 10.14
C GLN A 89 16.49 -14.80 9.37
N GLU A 90 15.65 -15.71 9.88
CA GLU A 90 15.31 -16.96 9.18
C GLU A 90 14.40 -16.72 7.97
N LEU A 91 13.57 -15.68 8.04
CA LEU A 91 12.63 -15.32 6.98
C LEU A 91 13.31 -14.67 5.77
N LEU A 92 14.52 -14.11 5.94
CA LEU A 92 15.30 -13.48 4.87
C LEU A 92 15.72 -14.46 3.77
N SER A 93 15.72 -15.75 4.04
CA SER A 93 16.07 -16.79 3.06
C SER A 93 15.03 -16.94 1.93
N TYR A 94 13.78 -16.57 2.18
CA TYR A 94 12.69 -16.72 1.20
C TYR A 94 12.61 -15.52 0.27
N LYS A 95 12.42 -15.78 -1.02
CA LYS A 95 12.38 -14.76 -2.06
C LYS A 95 11.02 -14.74 -2.75
N ASN A 96 10.50 -13.55 -3.00
CA ASN A 96 9.29 -13.34 -3.80
C ASN A 96 9.62 -13.38 -5.31
N GLN A 97 8.62 -13.19 -6.18
CA GLN A 97 8.81 -13.17 -7.65
C GLN A 97 9.78 -12.10 -8.17
N ASN A 98 10.12 -11.10 -7.37
CA ASN A 98 11.11 -10.06 -7.68
C ASN A 98 12.51 -10.40 -7.12
N GLY A 99 12.70 -11.59 -6.54
CA GLY A 99 13.97 -12.00 -5.93
C GLY A 99 14.25 -11.31 -4.58
N GLU A 100 13.25 -10.65 -4.00
CA GLU A 100 13.38 -9.88 -2.76
C GLU A 100 12.93 -10.69 -1.54
N SER A 101 13.61 -10.47 -0.42
CA SER A 101 13.24 -11.02 0.89
C SER A 101 12.13 -10.21 1.56
N LEU A 102 11.61 -10.72 2.67
CA LEU A 102 10.73 -9.95 3.56
C LEU A 102 11.48 -8.74 4.16
N HIS A 103 10.86 -7.56 4.09
CA HIS A 103 11.47 -6.32 4.58
C HIS A 103 10.97 -5.98 5.99
N SER A 104 11.85 -5.46 6.84
CA SER A 104 11.44 -4.85 8.10
C SER A 104 10.88 -3.44 7.87
N LEU A 105 9.99 -2.97 8.74
CA LEU A 105 9.54 -1.58 8.72
C LEU A 105 10.72 -0.62 8.90
N GLY A 106 11.72 -1.01 9.70
CA GLY A 106 12.95 -0.25 9.87
C GLY A 106 13.71 -0.04 8.56
N ASP A 107 13.81 -1.07 7.71
CA ASP A 107 14.45 -0.96 6.39
C ASP A 107 13.67 -0.03 5.46
N VAL A 108 12.33 -0.11 5.48
CA VAL A 108 11.45 0.78 4.70
C VAL A 108 11.64 2.24 5.13
N PHE A 109 11.64 2.50 6.44
CA PHE A 109 11.90 3.84 6.97
C PHE A 109 13.30 4.33 6.62
N LYS A 110 14.32 3.51 6.83
CA LYS A 110 15.70 3.85 6.49
C LYS A 110 15.86 4.24 5.02
N ARG A 111 15.21 3.50 4.11
CA ARG A 111 15.26 3.73 2.66
C ARG A 111 14.56 5.03 2.25
N TYR A 112 13.41 5.33 2.84
CA TYR A 112 12.53 6.40 2.33
C TYR A 112 12.42 7.63 3.23
N GLN A 113 13.10 7.65 4.38
CA GLN A 113 13.05 8.78 5.31
C GLN A 113 13.52 10.12 4.71
N ASN A 114 14.39 10.11 3.70
CA ASN A 114 14.86 11.34 3.04
C ASN A 114 13.97 11.77 1.85
N SER A 115 12.92 11.02 1.54
CA SER A 115 11.92 11.40 0.53
C SER A 115 10.80 12.22 1.16
N ASN A 116 9.90 12.76 0.33
CA ASN A 116 8.69 13.47 0.80
C ASN A 116 7.47 12.55 1.03
N VAL A 117 7.60 11.24 0.78
CA VAL A 117 6.49 10.30 0.95
C VAL A 117 6.08 10.23 2.42
N LYS A 118 4.78 10.05 2.67
CA LYS A 118 4.21 9.71 3.97
C LYS A 118 3.92 8.21 4.04
N PHE A 119 3.69 7.70 5.24
CA PHE A 119 3.38 6.29 5.47
C PHE A 119 1.97 6.17 6.04
N MET A 120 1.17 5.33 5.41
CA MET A 120 -0.14 4.90 5.90
C MET A 120 0.05 3.47 6.40
N ILE A 121 -0.15 3.21 7.69
CA ILE A 121 0.30 1.97 8.32
C ILE A 121 -0.86 1.27 9.01
N GLU A 122 -1.12 0.02 8.62
CA GLU A 122 -2.08 -0.88 9.26
C GLU A 122 -1.35 -1.90 10.15
N PRO A 123 -1.29 -1.71 11.49
CA PRO A 123 -0.86 -2.76 12.39
C PRO A 123 -1.93 -3.87 12.47
N LYS A 124 -1.59 -5.09 12.04
CA LYS A 124 -2.52 -6.23 12.09
C LYS A 124 -2.71 -6.77 13.51
N ASP A 125 -1.66 -6.71 14.34
CA ASP A 125 -1.78 -6.86 15.80
C ASP A 125 -2.02 -5.50 16.45
N ASN A 126 -2.94 -5.45 17.41
CA ASN A 126 -3.35 -4.24 18.09
C ASN A 126 -3.19 -4.31 19.62
N SER A 127 -2.35 -5.24 20.11
CA SER A 127 -1.94 -5.25 21.50
C SER A 127 -1.28 -3.91 21.89
N GLU A 128 -1.37 -3.54 23.16
CA GLU A 128 -0.74 -2.30 23.65
C GLU A 128 0.78 -2.32 23.52
N GLU A 129 1.38 -3.49 23.64
CA GLU A 129 2.80 -3.69 23.44
C GLU A 129 3.20 -3.44 21.98
N ASP A 130 2.44 -3.96 21.03
CA ASP A 130 2.72 -3.81 19.60
C ASP A 130 2.50 -2.40 19.09
N ILE A 131 1.45 -1.72 19.58
CA ILE A 131 1.24 -0.30 19.29
C ILE A 131 2.41 0.51 19.85
N LYS A 132 2.89 0.24 21.07
CA LYS A 132 4.06 0.93 21.64
C LYS A 132 5.34 0.64 20.84
N LEU A 133 5.54 -0.59 20.41
CA LEU A 133 6.67 -0.99 19.56
C LEU A 133 6.69 -0.18 18.25
N LEU A 134 5.55 -0.09 17.57
CA LEU A 134 5.39 0.71 16.35
C LEU A 134 5.66 2.20 16.61
N LEU A 135 5.05 2.79 17.65
CA LEU A 135 5.22 4.20 17.97
C LEU A 135 6.66 4.55 18.34
N ASN A 136 7.38 3.65 19.02
CA ASN A 136 8.79 3.82 19.32
C ASN A 136 9.65 3.80 18.05
N LEU A 137 9.36 2.89 17.11
CA LEU A 137 10.07 2.84 15.83
C LEU A 137 9.82 4.11 15.00
N ILE A 138 8.57 4.60 14.94
CA ILE A 138 8.24 5.86 14.27
C ILE A 138 9.05 7.03 14.86
N ARG A 139 9.13 7.12 16.19
CA ARG A 139 9.91 8.15 16.90
C ARG A 139 11.41 8.04 16.63
N GLN A 140 11.95 6.82 16.61
CA GLN A 140 13.37 6.57 16.34
C GLN A 140 13.81 7.11 14.97
N TYR A 141 12.91 7.07 13.98
CA TYR A 141 13.15 7.58 12.63
C TYR A 141 12.62 9.01 12.41
N HIS A 142 12.12 9.69 13.45
CA HIS A 142 11.56 11.04 13.39
C HIS A 142 10.42 11.19 12.35
N LEU A 143 9.53 10.20 12.28
CA LEU A 143 8.47 10.11 11.28
C LEU A 143 7.07 10.50 11.78
N GLU A 144 6.94 11.01 13.00
CA GLU A 144 5.65 11.27 13.65
C GLU A 144 4.72 12.14 12.79
N ASN A 145 5.26 13.15 12.10
CA ASN A 145 4.50 14.06 11.24
C ASN A 145 4.24 13.51 9.82
N ARG A 146 4.67 12.28 9.54
CA ARG A 146 4.55 11.62 8.23
C ARG A 146 3.86 10.27 8.31
N VAL A 147 3.23 9.94 9.43
CA VAL A 147 2.51 8.69 9.61
C VAL A 147 1.01 8.95 9.78
N LEU A 148 0.20 8.11 9.13
CA LEU A 148 -1.23 7.94 9.36
C LEU A 148 -1.45 6.48 9.75
N LEU A 149 -2.06 6.23 10.92
CA LEU A 149 -2.33 4.87 11.38
C LEU A 149 -3.76 4.46 11.05
N GLU A 150 -3.94 3.26 10.51
CA GLU A 150 -5.25 2.75 10.10
C GLU A 150 -5.57 1.40 10.70
N SER A 151 -6.86 1.07 10.81
CA SER A 151 -7.29 -0.25 11.29
C SER A 151 -8.77 -0.49 11.01
N PHE A 152 -9.14 -1.77 10.85
CA PHE A 152 -10.52 -2.24 10.96
C PHE A 152 -11.01 -2.32 12.42
N SER A 153 -10.10 -2.32 13.39
CA SER A 153 -10.41 -2.42 14.81
C SER A 153 -10.65 -1.03 15.42
N LYS A 154 -11.92 -0.73 15.76
CA LYS A 154 -12.29 0.48 16.51
C LYS A 154 -11.48 0.61 17.80
N THR A 155 -11.29 -0.49 18.52
CA THR A 155 -10.54 -0.53 19.79
C THR A 155 -9.09 -0.13 19.58
N ALA A 156 -8.45 -0.62 18.51
CA ALA A 156 -7.08 -0.27 18.16
C ALA A 156 -6.93 1.24 17.92
N LEU A 157 -7.84 1.82 17.14
CA LEU A 157 -7.81 3.26 16.83
C LEU A 157 -7.98 4.12 18.09
N MET A 158 -8.93 3.78 18.96
CA MET A 158 -9.11 4.49 20.24
C MET A 158 -7.87 4.40 21.12
N GLN A 159 -7.22 3.25 21.14
CA GLN A 159 -6.00 3.03 21.91
C GLN A 159 -4.81 3.82 21.35
N ILE A 160 -4.63 3.84 20.02
CA ILE A 160 -3.63 4.66 19.34
C ILE A 160 -3.87 6.13 19.67
N SER A 161 -5.09 6.63 19.51
CA SER A 161 -5.45 8.02 19.82
C SER A 161 -5.23 8.37 21.29
N LYS A 162 -5.37 7.41 22.21
CA LYS A 162 -5.08 7.60 23.64
C LYS A 162 -3.57 7.67 23.92
N ILE A 163 -2.77 6.82 23.28
CA ILE A 163 -1.31 6.75 23.51
C ILE A 163 -0.58 7.91 22.81
N ASN A 164 -0.97 8.23 21.58
CA ASN A 164 -0.38 9.31 20.80
C ASN A 164 -1.44 10.05 19.96
N PRO A 165 -2.11 11.07 20.53
CA PRO A 165 -3.17 11.83 19.84
C PRO A 165 -2.68 12.70 18.69
N GLN A 166 -1.37 12.88 18.52
CA GLN A 166 -0.80 13.72 17.45
C GLN A 166 -0.74 12.98 16.11
N ILE A 167 -0.66 11.64 16.13
CA ILE A 167 -0.66 10.85 14.91
C ILE A 167 -2.11 10.70 14.45
N PRO A 168 -2.45 11.16 13.23
CA PRO A 168 -3.81 11.03 12.72
C PRO A 168 -4.16 9.56 12.51
N THR A 169 -5.45 9.27 12.60
CA THR A 169 -5.97 7.91 12.46
C THR A 169 -7.04 7.79 11.37
N MET A 170 -7.09 6.62 10.74
CA MET A 170 -8.07 6.26 9.73
C MET A 170 -8.88 5.02 10.13
N GLN A 171 -10.20 5.14 10.05
CA GLN A 171 -11.10 4.00 10.21
C GLN A 171 -11.29 3.26 8.88
N LEU A 172 -11.06 1.95 8.89
CA LEU A 172 -11.36 1.06 7.76
C LEU A 172 -12.74 0.43 7.95
N ALA A 173 -13.69 0.78 7.08
CA ALA A 173 -15.07 0.26 7.07
C ALA A 173 -15.80 0.37 8.42
N GLY A 174 -16.92 -0.33 8.54
CA GLY A 174 -17.82 -0.25 9.69
C GLY A 174 -18.62 1.05 9.72
N GLU A 175 -19.27 1.31 10.85
CA GLU A 175 -20.09 2.49 11.06
C GLU A 175 -19.24 3.77 11.12
N PHE A 176 -19.42 4.64 10.12
CA PHE A 176 -18.58 5.81 9.84
C PHE A 176 -18.71 6.97 10.84
N ASN A 177 -19.71 6.92 11.72
CA ASN A 177 -20.04 7.98 12.68
C ASN A 177 -19.67 7.61 14.13
N LEU A 178 -19.05 6.45 14.38
CA LEU A 178 -18.78 5.94 15.72
C LEU A 178 -17.45 6.38 16.32
N LEU A 179 -16.56 6.95 15.52
CA LEU A 179 -15.22 7.37 15.93
C LEU A 179 -15.02 8.85 15.60
N PRO A 180 -15.43 9.78 16.49
CA PRO A 180 -15.22 11.19 16.24
C PRO A 180 -13.73 11.55 16.17
N SER A 181 -12.85 10.81 16.87
CA SER A 181 -11.41 11.08 16.94
C SER A 181 -10.61 10.77 15.66
N THR A 182 -11.17 10.03 14.71
CA THR A 182 -10.48 9.71 13.44
C THR A 182 -10.63 10.86 12.44
N GLN A 183 -9.56 11.21 11.74
CA GLN A 183 -9.55 12.27 10.71
C GLN A 183 -9.95 11.73 9.34
N TYR A 184 -9.77 10.42 9.14
CA TYR A 184 -10.01 9.73 7.88
C TYR A 184 -10.97 8.56 8.08
N TYR A 185 -11.77 8.29 7.05
CA TYR A 185 -12.56 7.07 6.93
C TYR A 185 -12.39 6.52 5.51
N ALA A 186 -12.23 5.21 5.39
CA ALA A 186 -12.13 4.56 4.10
C ALA A 186 -13.11 3.40 3.97
N ASN A 187 -13.48 3.08 2.73
CA ASN A 187 -14.32 1.91 2.42
C ASN A 187 -14.00 1.31 1.04
N ASN A 188 -14.40 0.06 0.79
CA ASN A 188 -14.23 -0.60 -0.51
C ASN A 188 -15.34 -0.27 -1.53
N PHE A 189 -16.34 0.49 -1.12
CA PHE A 189 -17.39 1.00 -2.01
C PHE A 189 -17.74 2.46 -1.67
N TYR A 190 -18.18 3.17 -2.70
CA TYR A 190 -18.67 4.54 -2.56
C TYR A 190 -20.07 4.57 -1.97
N SER A 191 -20.29 5.48 -1.02
CA SER A 191 -21.61 5.84 -0.50
C SER A 191 -21.76 7.35 -0.43
N LYS A 192 -22.76 7.90 -1.13
CA LYS A 192 -23.04 9.35 -1.07
C LYS A 192 -23.35 9.81 0.35
N LYS A 193 -24.14 9.03 1.10
CA LYS A 193 -24.47 9.33 2.50
C LYS A 193 -23.21 9.46 3.37
N VAL A 194 -22.23 8.58 3.16
CA VAL A 194 -20.95 8.61 3.89
C VAL A 194 -20.14 9.84 3.46
N ALA A 195 -20.06 10.10 2.16
CA ALA A 195 -19.33 11.23 1.61
C ALA A 195 -19.87 12.58 2.13
N ASP A 196 -21.19 12.77 2.11
CA ASP A 196 -21.85 13.98 2.63
C ASP A 196 -21.56 14.15 4.12
N TYR A 197 -21.77 13.10 4.93
CA TYR A 197 -21.51 13.16 6.37
C TYR A 197 -20.04 13.51 6.69
N LEU A 198 -19.08 12.85 6.05
CA LEU A 198 -17.66 13.10 6.31
C LEU A 198 -17.26 14.51 5.90
N SER A 199 -17.79 15.01 4.77
CA SER A 199 -17.58 16.38 4.32
C SER A 199 -18.12 17.41 5.32
N GLU A 200 -19.30 17.18 5.91
CA GLU A 200 -19.90 18.06 6.92
C GLU A 200 -19.15 18.07 8.26
N HIS A 201 -18.32 17.04 8.51
CA HIS A 201 -17.56 16.88 9.76
C HIS A 201 -16.05 17.09 9.57
N ASP A 202 -15.63 17.72 8.46
CA ASP A 202 -14.21 17.97 8.11
C ASP A 202 -13.34 16.70 8.09
N LYS A 203 -13.93 15.55 7.76
CA LYS A 203 -13.24 14.26 7.63
C LYS A 203 -12.96 13.91 6.19
N LYS A 204 -11.86 13.20 5.96
CA LYS A 204 -11.46 12.74 4.63
C LYS A 204 -12.09 11.38 4.32
N TYR A 205 -12.74 11.28 3.15
CA TYR A 205 -13.30 10.02 2.66
C TYR A 205 -12.38 9.39 1.61
N LEU A 206 -11.83 8.21 1.89
CA LEU A 206 -10.99 7.48 0.94
C LEU A 206 -11.69 6.22 0.44
N LEU A 207 -11.33 5.77 -0.76
CA LEU A 207 -11.78 4.49 -1.30
C LEU A 207 -10.59 3.57 -1.57
N TRP A 208 -10.65 2.34 -1.09
CA TRP A 208 -9.67 1.32 -1.42
C TRP A 208 -10.19 0.30 -2.44
N GLY A 209 -9.27 -0.37 -3.13
CA GLY A 209 -9.59 -1.35 -4.16
C GLY A 209 -10.07 -0.73 -5.48
N VAL A 210 -9.85 0.58 -5.68
CA VAL A 210 -10.18 1.28 -6.91
C VAL A 210 -9.06 1.10 -7.93
N ASN A 211 -9.20 0.07 -8.77
CA ASN A 211 -8.13 -0.42 -9.64
C ASN A 211 -8.44 -0.27 -11.14
N LYS A 212 -9.55 0.38 -11.51
CA LYS A 212 -9.91 0.64 -12.91
C LYS A 212 -9.86 2.12 -13.21
N LYS A 213 -9.22 2.50 -14.32
CA LYS A 213 -9.16 3.88 -14.84
C LYS A 213 -10.51 4.58 -14.89
N VAL A 214 -11.57 3.88 -15.29
CA VAL A 214 -12.94 4.43 -15.34
C VAL A 214 -13.43 4.82 -13.93
N GLN A 215 -13.19 3.96 -12.93
CA GLN A 215 -13.58 4.24 -11.54
C GLN A 215 -12.71 5.34 -10.93
N MET A 216 -11.40 5.36 -11.22
CA MET A 216 -10.52 6.45 -10.80
C MET A 216 -11.05 7.81 -11.30
N LYS A 217 -11.32 7.94 -12.60
CA LYS A 217 -11.90 9.17 -13.19
C LYS A 217 -13.27 9.53 -12.62
N GLN A 218 -14.10 8.53 -12.28
CA GLN A 218 -15.40 8.75 -11.66
C GLN A 218 -15.27 9.36 -10.26
N TYR A 219 -14.34 8.88 -9.44
CA TYR A 219 -14.19 9.33 -8.05
C TYR A 219 -13.33 10.59 -7.89
N LEU A 220 -12.65 11.03 -8.96
CA LEU A 220 -11.99 12.34 -9.02
C LEU A 220 -12.98 13.51 -9.17
N GLN A 221 -14.24 13.24 -9.49
CA GLN A 221 -15.24 14.30 -9.66
C GLN A 221 -15.55 14.95 -8.30
N LEU A 222 -15.56 16.29 -8.27
CA LEU A 222 -15.73 17.07 -7.03
C LEU A 222 -17.06 16.75 -6.31
N ASP A 223 -18.12 16.43 -7.06
CA ASP A 223 -19.44 16.08 -6.52
C ASP A 223 -19.46 14.76 -5.72
N LYS A 224 -18.38 13.96 -5.79
CA LYS A 224 -18.24 12.72 -5.03
C LYS A 224 -17.75 12.93 -3.61
N ASN A 225 -17.15 14.08 -3.29
CA ASN A 225 -16.53 14.32 -1.98
C ASN A 225 -15.56 13.19 -1.54
N VAL A 226 -14.89 12.55 -2.51
CA VAL A 226 -13.83 11.57 -2.25
C VAL A 226 -12.51 12.33 -2.18
N SER A 227 -11.77 12.14 -1.10
CA SER A 227 -10.51 12.81 -0.83
C SER A 227 -9.29 12.08 -1.37
N GLY A 228 -9.41 10.80 -1.75
CA GLY A 228 -8.30 10.03 -2.30
C GLY A 228 -8.61 8.55 -2.52
N LEU A 229 -7.67 7.87 -3.18
CA LEU A 229 -7.78 6.44 -3.50
C LEU A 229 -6.56 5.68 -2.99
N LEU A 230 -6.83 4.53 -2.36
CA LEU A 230 -5.86 3.46 -2.15
C LEU A 230 -5.98 2.49 -3.34
N THR A 231 -4.93 2.40 -4.14
CA THR A 231 -4.95 1.66 -5.41
C THR A 231 -3.68 0.84 -5.61
N ASP A 232 -3.82 -0.29 -6.30
CA ASP A 232 -2.70 -1.12 -6.77
C ASP A 232 -2.04 -0.52 -8.03
N TYR A 233 -2.59 0.57 -8.59
CA TYR A 233 -2.10 1.26 -9.78
C TYR A 233 -1.84 2.77 -9.53
N PRO A 234 -1.04 3.15 -8.51
CA PRO A 234 -0.79 4.55 -8.16
C PRO A 234 -0.08 5.33 -9.27
N VAL A 235 0.74 4.67 -10.12
CA VAL A 235 1.37 5.33 -11.29
C VAL A 235 0.30 5.74 -12.32
N GLU A 236 -0.69 4.88 -12.57
CA GLU A 236 -1.81 5.21 -13.46
C GLU A 236 -2.65 6.35 -12.88
N LEU A 237 -2.92 6.33 -11.55
CA LEU A 237 -3.64 7.40 -10.88
C LEU A 237 -2.88 8.74 -10.96
N ALA A 238 -1.55 8.74 -10.77
CA ALA A 238 -0.72 9.92 -10.94
C ALA A 238 -0.86 10.49 -12.37
N ASN A 239 -0.71 9.65 -13.39
CA ASN A 239 -0.88 10.06 -14.79
C ASN A 239 -2.26 10.69 -15.05
N ILE A 240 -3.33 10.12 -14.49
CA ILE A 240 -4.68 10.68 -14.59
C ILE A 240 -4.74 12.05 -13.91
N LEU A 241 -4.23 12.17 -12.68
CA LEU A 241 -4.21 13.42 -11.91
C LEU A 241 -3.49 14.52 -12.69
N HIS A 242 -2.35 14.24 -13.33
CA HIS A 242 -1.59 15.25 -14.10
C HIS A 242 -2.34 15.68 -15.35
N SER A 243 -2.92 14.71 -16.06
CA SER A 243 -3.65 14.98 -17.30
C SER A 243 -4.96 15.76 -17.08
N SER A 244 -5.49 15.72 -15.86
CA SER A 244 -6.84 16.22 -15.58
C SER A 244 -6.91 17.73 -15.34
N ASP A 245 -5.80 18.45 -15.17
CA ASP A 245 -5.70 19.88 -14.78
C ASP A 245 -6.47 20.29 -13.49
N ILE A 246 -7.32 19.43 -12.94
CA ILE A 246 -8.16 19.64 -11.74
C ILE A 246 -7.32 19.60 -10.46
N PHE A 247 -6.30 18.73 -10.42
CA PHE A 247 -5.37 18.57 -9.31
C PHE A 247 -3.94 18.72 -9.82
N LYS A 248 -3.56 19.93 -10.27
CA LYS A 248 -2.19 20.21 -10.71
C LYS A 248 -1.21 19.96 -9.56
N ARG A 249 -0.46 18.87 -9.67
CA ARG A 249 0.74 18.62 -8.89
C ARG A 249 1.93 19.12 -9.69
N ASN A 250 2.74 19.98 -9.09
CA ASN A 250 4.01 20.38 -9.67
C ASN A 250 5.02 19.27 -9.37
N TYR A 251 5.27 18.42 -10.36
CA TYR A 251 6.36 17.46 -10.30
C TYR A 251 7.66 18.21 -10.53
N GLU A 252 8.58 18.16 -9.58
CA GLU A 252 9.98 18.43 -9.93
C GLU A 252 10.44 17.28 -10.82
N ALA A 253 10.60 17.56 -12.10
CA ALA A 253 11.24 16.64 -13.02
C ALA A 253 12.69 16.46 -12.55
N SER A 254 12.98 15.34 -11.90
CA SER A 254 14.36 14.97 -11.59
C SER A 254 15.07 14.70 -12.91
N SER A 255 15.85 15.69 -13.37
CA SER A 255 16.55 15.63 -14.65
C SER A 255 17.39 14.35 -14.73
N PHE A 256 17.15 13.51 -15.73
CA PHE A 256 18.11 12.47 -16.11
C PHE A 256 19.41 13.18 -16.53
N PRO A 257 20.60 12.64 -16.20
CA PRO A 257 21.83 13.17 -16.77
C PRO A 257 21.66 13.25 -18.29
N SER A 258 21.98 14.41 -18.86
CA SER A 258 21.74 14.76 -20.27
C SER A 258 22.51 13.89 -21.28
N LYS A 259 23.36 12.98 -20.80
CA LYS A 259 24.03 11.97 -21.59
C LYS A 259 23.37 10.62 -21.34
N SER A 260 22.77 10.04 -22.37
CA SER A 260 22.39 8.62 -22.36
C SER A 260 23.68 7.81 -22.28
N ILE A 261 23.91 7.12 -21.17
CA ILE A 261 25.01 6.17 -21.08
C ILE A 261 24.40 4.79 -21.23
N SER A 262 24.33 4.35 -22.48
CA SER A 262 24.01 2.96 -22.81
C SER A 262 25.25 2.13 -22.54
N GLY A 263 25.27 1.40 -21.43
CA GLY A 263 26.30 0.42 -21.11
C GLY A 263 25.67 -0.83 -20.52
N LEU A 264 26.06 -2.01 -21.02
CA LEU A 264 25.67 -3.28 -20.42
C LEU A 264 26.62 -3.59 -19.27
N MET A 265 26.14 -3.48 -18.03
CA MET A 265 26.84 -4.08 -16.88
C MET A 265 26.29 -5.49 -16.66
N TYR A 266 27.15 -6.49 -16.81
CA TYR A 266 26.84 -7.86 -16.40
C TYR A 266 27.19 -8.02 -14.92
N LEU A 267 26.17 -7.97 -14.05
CA LEU A 267 26.34 -8.39 -12.67
C LEU A 267 26.49 -9.91 -12.63
N LYS A 268 27.51 -10.42 -11.93
CA LYS A 268 27.57 -11.86 -11.64
C LYS A 268 26.35 -12.22 -10.80
N ASN A 269 25.75 -13.38 -11.07
CA ASN A 269 24.60 -13.87 -10.31
C ASN A 269 24.93 -13.86 -8.80
N GLY A 270 24.07 -13.24 -7.99
CA GLY A 270 24.29 -13.06 -6.55
C GLY A 270 25.10 -11.81 -6.14
N SER A 271 25.50 -10.93 -7.07
CA SER A 271 26.15 -9.66 -6.72
C SER A 271 25.11 -8.61 -6.32
N SER A 272 25.41 -7.81 -5.29
CA SER A 272 24.66 -6.60 -4.95
C SER A 272 25.40 -5.36 -5.43
N VAL A 273 24.64 -4.31 -5.75
CA VAL A 273 25.16 -2.97 -6.04
C VAL A 273 24.43 -1.97 -5.15
N GLU A 274 25.15 -0.97 -4.68
CA GLU A 274 24.54 0.15 -3.99
C GLU A 274 23.80 1.04 -5.00
N VAL A 275 22.62 1.51 -4.61
CA VAL A 275 21.80 2.42 -5.39
C VAL A 275 21.54 3.65 -4.55
N ASP A 276 21.97 4.81 -5.04
CA ASP A 276 21.77 6.12 -4.41
C ASP A 276 20.56 6.88 -5.01
N GLN A 277 20.15 6.57 -6.25
CA GLN A 277 18.99 7.18 -6.91
C GLN A 277 18.18 6.18 -7.71
N VAL A 278 16.86 6.39 -7.73
CA VAL A 278 15.92 5.66 -8.59
C VAL A 278 15.11 6.66 -9.40
N LYS A 279 14.92 6.39 -10.70
CA LYS A 279 14.09 7.19 -11.59
C LYS A 279 13.19 6.30 -12.43
N MET A 280 12.06 6.83 -12.86
CA MET A 280 11.15 6.16 -13.79
C MET A 280 11.13 6.89 -15.12
N LYS A 281 11.24 6.15 -16.22
CA LYS A 281 11.05 6.65 -17.59
C LYS A 281 10.26 5.60 -18.38
N ASP A 282 9.21 6.03 -19.08
CA ASP A 282 8.36 5.13 -19.89
C ASP A 282 7.83 3.91 -19.09
N ASN A 283 7.41 4.14 -17.83
CA ASN A 283 6.97 3.13 -16.85
C ASN A 283 8.01 2.06 -16.46
N GLN A 284 9.28 2.32 -16.75
CA GLN A 284 10.41 1.45 -16.45
C GLN A 284 11.30 2.10 -15.37
N LEU A 285 11.75 1.31 -14.39
CA LEU A 285 12.67 1.81 -13.36
C LEU A 285 14.12 1.79 -13.84
N PHE A 286 14.84 2.83 -13.44
CA PHE A 286 16.26 2.99 -13.63
C PHE A 286 16.93 3.27 -12.28
N TYR A 287 17.95 2.50 -11.97
CA TYR A 287 18.72 2.59 -10.73
C TYR A 287 20.10 3.17 -11.03
N HIS A 288 20.46 4.26 -10.37
CA HIS A 288 21.80 4.83 -10.46
C HIS A 288 22.74 4.00 -9.60
N VAL A 289 23.81 3.50 -10.21
CA VAL A 289 24.76 2.59 -9.54
C VAL A 289 26.18 3.13 -9.55
N ARG A 290 26.49 4.05 -10.47
CA ARG A 290 27.75 4.82 -10.58
C ARG A 290 27.45 6.15 -11.27
N PRO A 291 28.30 7.19 -11.12
CA PRO A 291 28.05 8.55 -11.65
C PRO A 291 27.62 8.64 -13.12
N ASP A 292 27.97 7.64 -13.91
CA ASP A 292 27.76 7.56 -15.35
C ASP A 292 26.93 6.32 -15.76
N LEU A 293 26.33 5.60 -14.82
CA LEU A 293 25.63 4.33 -15.10
C LEU A 293 24.26 4.25 -14.41
N TRP A 294 23.23 4.12 -15.23
CA TRP A 294 21.88 3.76 -14.82
C TRP A 294 21.56 2.36 -15.34
N LEU A 295 21.14 1.47 -14.46
CA LEU A 295 20.66 0.14 -14.81
C LEU A 295 19.14 0.14 -14.84
N SER A 296 18.56 -0.32 -15.93
CA SER A 296 17.13 -0.63 -15.94
C SER A 296 16.83 -1.87 -15.10
N ASP A 297 15.68 -1.86 -14.42
CA ASP A 297 15.04 -3.05 -13.84
C ASP A 297 14.99 -4.28 -14.77
N HIS A 298 14.76 -4.11 -16.07
CA HIS A 298 14.78 -5.20 -17.07
C HIS A 298 16.17 -5.84 -17.21
N ASN A 299 17.23 -5.08 -16.93
CA ASN A 299 18.61 -5.57 -16.96
C ASN A 299 19.02 -6.21 -15.62
N LEU A 300 18.28 -5.95 -14.55
CA LEU A 300 18.43 -6.67 -13.29
C LEU A 300 17.78 -8.05 -13.44
N LYS A 301 18.60 -9.10 -13.56
CA LYS A 301 18.13 -10.50 -13.52
C LYS A 301 17.63 -10.84 -12.11
N ASN A 302 16.48 -10.29 -11.74
CA ASN A 302 15.81 -10.50 -10.45
C ASN A 302 14.59 -11.44 -10.57
N SER A 303 14.23 -11.86 -11.78
CA SER A 303 13.26 -12.94 -11.94
C SER A 303 13.97 -14.26 -11.67
N ASP A 304 14.05 -14.66 -10.41
CA ASP A 304 14.24 -16.07 -10.10
C ASP A 304 13.05 -16.82 -10.73
N HIS A 305 13.29 -17.53 -11.83
CA HIS A 305 12.25 -18.28 -12.52
C HIS A 305 11.66 -19.40 -11.64
N SER A 306 12.34 -19.75 -10.55
CA SER A 306 11.86 -20.67 -9.52
C SER A 306 11.10 -19.97 -8.37
N ALA A 307 11.20 -18.64 -8.27
CA ALA A 307 10.44 -17.89 -7.29
C ALA A 307 8.94 -17.92 -7.62
N PRO A 308 8.08 -18.00 -6.59
CA PRO A 308 6.65 -18.12 -6.78
C PRO A 308 6.11 -16.85 -7.42
N LYS A 309 5.50 -16.98 -8.61
CA LYS A 309 4.72 -15.90 -9.19
C LYS A 309 3.49 -15.67 -8.33
N ALA A 310 3.13 -14.41 -8.13
CA ALA A 310 1.87 -14.05 -7.51
C ALA A 310 0.75 -14.72 -8.31
N GLN A 311 0.09 -15.70 -7.70
CA GLN A 311 -0.99 -16.41 -8.37
C GLN A 311 -2.25 -15.61 -8.14
N THR A 312 -2.34 -14.48 -8.81
CA THR A 312 -3.48 -13.58 -8.74
C THR A 312 -4.42 -13.81 -9.90
N GLY A 313 -5.71 -13.61 -9.65
CA GLY A 313 -6.72 -13.69 -10.69
C GLY A 313 -8.12 -13.62 -10.10
N LYS A 314 -9.12 -13.98 -10.89
CA LYS A 314 -10.50 -14.07 -10.42
C LYS A 314 -11.00 -15.50 -10.46
N ILE A 315 -11.66 -15.93 -9.40
CA ILE A 315 -12.46 -17.13 -9.41
C ILE A 315 -13.94 -16.77 -9.39
N LYS A 316 -14.74 -17.50 -10.16
CA LYS A 316 -16.19 -17.47 -10.06
C LYS A 316 -16.65 -18.69 -9.29
N LEU A 317 -17.34 -18.46 -8.17
CA LEU A 317 -17.82 -19.53 -7.30
C LEU A 317 -19.14 -20.07 -7.85
N GLN A 318 -19.15 -21.32 -8.30
CA GLN A 318 -20.32 -21.94 -8.94
C GLN A 318 -21.42 -22.34 -7.94
N LYS A 319 -21.09 -22.35 -6.65
CA LYS A 319 -21.96 -22.71 -5.53
C LYS A 319 -21.58 -21.90 -4.30
N GLU A 320 -22.46 -21.91 -3.29
CA GLU A 320 -22.10 -21.42 -1.97
C GLU A 320 -20.83 -22.14 -1.48
N THR A 321 -19.81 -21.37 -1.12
CA THR A 321 -18.47 -21.92 -0.86
C THR A 321 -18.01 -21.56 0.54
N LEU A 322 -17.55 -22.56 1.29
CA LEU A 322 -17.01 -22.38 2.63
C LEU A 322 -15.64 -21.69 2.55
N ILE A 323 -15.38 -20.77 3.49
CA ILE A 323 -14.04 -20.19 3.70
C ILE A 323 -13.33 -20.99 4.79
N TYR A 324 -12.13 -21.45 4.49
CA TYR A 324 -11.21 -22.15 5.37
C TYR A 324 -10.08 -21.23 5.80
N THR A 325 -9.53 -21.44 6.99
CA THR A 325 -8.42 -20.62 7.49
C THR A 325 -7.08 -21.01 6.90
N ASP A 326 -7.01 -22.16 6.23
CA ASP A 326 -5.77 -22.73 5.74
C ASP A 326 -6.04 -23.57 4.48
N PRO A 327 -5.02 -23.82 3.63
CA PRO A 327 -5.19 -24.51 2.36
C PRO A 327 -5.51 -26.01 2.52
N SER A 328 -5.29 -26.62 3.69
CA SER A 328 -5.62 -28.03 3.93
C SER A 328 -7.11 -28.31 3.95
N LEU A 329 -7.94 -27.26 4.03
CA LEU A 329 -9.40 -27.30 4.15
C LEU A 329 -9.89 -28.03 5.42
N LYS A 330 -9.05 -28.12 6.44
CA LYS A 330 -9.41 -28.77 7.73
C LYS A 330 -10.10 -27.81 8.68
N LYS A 331 -9.65 -26.55 8.75
CA LYS A 331 -10.18 -25.56 9.69
C LYS A 331 -11.11 -24.57 8.98
N TYR A 332 -12.39 -24.64 9.32
CA TYR A 332 -13.43 -23.76 8.78
C TYR A 332 -13.44 -22.41 9.53
N SER A 333 -13.62 -21.31 8.79
CA SER A 333 -13.60 -19.95 9.35
C SER A 333 -14.94 -19.48 9.95
N GLY A 334 -16.01 -20.28 9.85
CA GLY A 334 -17.36 -19.83 10.22
C GLY A 334 -18.12 -19.11 9.10
N ARG A 335 -17.43 -18.70 8.03
CA ARG A 335 -17.98 -17.85 6.96
C ARG A 335 -18.17 -18.58 5.64
N LYS A 336 -19.14 -18.12 4.84
CA LYS A 336 -19.44 -18.62 3.49
C LYS A 336 -19.51 -17.49 2.47
N LEU A 337 -19.24 -17.83 1.22
CA LEU A 337 -19.37 -16.93 0.08
C LEU A 337 -20.57 -17.30 -0.79
N PRO A 338 -21.34 -16.31 -1.30
CA PRO A 338 -22.53 -16.58 -2.10
C PRO A 338 -22.22 -17.32 -3.40
N GLN A 339 -23.17 -18.14 -3.84
CA GLN A 339 -23.15 -18.70 -5.19
C GLN A 339 -23.10 -17.58 -6.24
N ASN A 340 -22.41 -17.83 -7.36
CA ASN A 340 -22.22 -16.93 -8.50
C ASN A 340 -21.42 -15.65 -8.19
N SER A 341 -20.86 -15.52 -6.99
CA SER A 341 -19.96 -14.42 -6.65
C SER A 341 -18.59 -14.60 -7.31
N THR A 342 -17.94 -13.47 -7.61
CA THR A 342 -16.60 -13.45 -8.21
C THR A 342 -15.63 -12.80 -7.24
N TRP A 343 -14.53 -13.49 -6.97
CA TRP A 343 -13.54 -13.06 -5.98
C TRP A 343 -12.17 -13.00 -6.60
N ASN A 344 -11.38 -12.02 -6.19
CA ASN A 344 -9.95 -12.05 -6.46
C ASN A 344 -9.35 -13.18 -5.61
N TYR A 345 -8.57 -14.04 -6.24
CA TYR A 345 -7.66 -14.91 -5.53
C TYR A 345 -6.25 -14.38 -5.67
N PHE A 346 -5.40 -14.73 -4.71
CA PHE A 346 -4.04 -14.24 -4.64
C PHE A 346 -3.01 -15.34 -4.40
N ALA A 347 -3.44 -16.57 -4.09
CA ALA A 347 -2.62 -17.78 -4.17
C ALA A 347 -3.46 -18.97 -4.63
N VAL A 348 -2.84 -19.98 -5.24
CA VAL A 348 -3.48 -21.27 -5.55
C VAL A 348 -2.60 -22.42 -5.04
N LYS A 349 -3.23 -23.41 -4.40
CA LYS A 349 -2.55 -24.65 -3.97
C LYS A 349 -3.33 -25.87 -4.51
N LYS A 350 -2.62 -26.96 -4.78
CA LYS A 350 -3.23 -28.28 -4.99
C LYS A 350 -3.13 -29.09 -3.70
N VAL A 351 -4.27 -29.48 -3.13
CA VAL A 351 -4.36 -30.21 -1.87
C VAL A 351 -5.27 -31.41 -2.08
N HIS A 352 -4.74 -32.63 -1.86
CA HIS A 352 -5.46 -33.89 -2.09
C HIS A 352 -6.16 -33.95 -3.48
N GLY A 353 -5.46 -33.52 -4.52
CA GLY A 353 -5.99 -33.48 -5.90
C GLY A 353 -7.00 -32.35 -6.18
N LYS A 354 -7.30 -31.48 -5.22
CA LYS A 354 -8.23 -30.35 -5.37
C LYS A 354 -7.47 -29.04 -5.45
N THR A 355 -7.90 -28.16 -6.34
CA THR A 355 -7.39 -26.79 -6.43
C THR A 355 -8.09 -25.93 -5.38
N VAL A 356 -7.31 -25.26 -4.55
CA VAL A 356 -7.77 -24.33 -3.52
C VAL A 356 -7.18 -22.95 -3.79
N TYR A 357 -7.98 -21.92 -3.58
CA TYR A 357 -7.66 -20.53 -3.89
C TYR A 357 -7.66 -19.72 -2.61
N ASN A 358 -6.61 -18.95 -2.37
CA ASN A 358 -6.54 -17.98 -1.28
C ASN A 358 -7.16 -16.65 -1.72
N LEU A 359 -8.07 -16.11 -0.94
CA LEU A 359 -8.77 -14.84 -1.19
C LEU A 359 -8.20 -13.67 -0.36
N GLY A 360 -7.03 -13.85 0.26
CA GLY A 360 -6.36 -12.90 1.14
C GLY A 360 -6.37 -13.36 2.61
N GLY A 361 -5.22 -13.26 3.28
CA GLY A 361 -5.03 -13.71 4.67
C GLY A 361 -5.38 -15.19 4.87
N ALA A 362 -5.96 -15.52 6.02
CA ALA A 362 -6.46 -16.86 6.35
C ALA A 362 -7.83 -17.16 5.69
N GLN A 363 -7.97 -16.93 4.38
CA GLN A 363 -9.22 -17.17 3.65
C GLN A 363 -8.95 -18.03 2.42
N TRP A 364 -9.22 -19.32 2.53
CA TRP A 364 -9.05 -20.30 1.48
C TRP A 364 -10.40 -20.86 1.05
N VAL A 365 -10.61 -20.98 -0.24
CA VAL A 365 -11.82 -21.56 -0.80
C VAL A 365 -11.47 -22.65 -1.78
N LYS A 366 -12.35 -23.64 -1.87
CA LYS A 366 -12.22 -24.75 -2.80
C LYS A 366 -13.27 -24.57 -3.89
N GLN A 367 -12.87 -24.74 -5.14
CA GLN A 367 -13.81 -24.76 -6.26
C GLN A 367 -14.66 -26.04 -6.26
#